data_AF-N1R045-F1
#
_entry.id   AF-N1R045-F1
#
_cell.length_a   1.000
_cell.length_b   1.000
_cell.length_c   1.000
_cell.angle_alpha   90.00
_cell.angle_beta   90.00
_cell.angle_gamma   90.00
#
_symmetry.space_group_name_H-M   'P 1'
#
loop_
_entity.id
_entity.type
_entity.pdbx_description
1 polymer ?
#
loop_
_entity_poly.entity_id
_entity_poly.type
_entity_poly.pdbx_seq_one_letter_code
_entity_poly.pdbx_strand_id
1 'polypeptide(L)'
;MDWSSLPPELIDRIACGLLYTADLDCYMALRALCHNWPAAADAPPNSMDHRFRPHNWIMLDYPSHGEETRVLVNTETGRFHVRDIPMLRRYFVVSVTTDGLLVLAEKEAPHAACVLNPFTGYMVRFVACMRPNVMAAAVSGSLPLYLVIYCSDSNKLTGLVVSWWNPLEKR
;
A
#
# COMPACT_ATOMS: atom_id res chain seq x y z
N MET A 1 -8.04 -13.11 -26.79
CA MET A 1 -8.76 -14.04 -25.90
C MET A 1 -9.49 -13.21 -24.87
N ASP A 2 -10.75 -13.54 -24.61
CA ASP A 2 -11.54 -12.86 -23.59
C ASP A 2 -11.35 -13.55 -22.23
N TRP A 3 -10.57 -12.92 -21.34
CA TRP A 3 -10.31 -13.44 -19.99
C TRP A 3 -11.60 -13.59 -19.17
N SER A 4 -12.63 -12.81 -19.48
CA SER A 4 -13.93 -12.89 -18.79
C SER A 4 -14.74 -14.16 -19.13
N SER A 5 -14.32 -14.92 -20.14
CA SER A 5 -14.93 -16.19 -20.53
C SER A 5 -14.36 -17.42 -19.80
N LEU A 6 -13.31 -17.25 -18.98
CA LEU A 6 -12.72 -18.35 -18.22
C LEU A 6 -13.65 -18.77 -17.05
N PRO A 7 -13.69 -20.06 -16.70
CA PRO A 7 -14.38 -20.52 -15.50
C PRO A 7 -13.85 -19.80 -14.25
N PRO A 8 -14.72 -19.38 -13.31
CA PRO A 8 -14.31 -18.67 -12.09
C PRO A 8 -13.21 -19.38 -11.29
N GLU A 9 -13.27 -20.71 -11.21
CA GLU A 9 -12.31 -21.53 -10.47
C GLU A 9 -10.90 -21.46 -11.05
N LEU A 10 -10.80 -21.28 -12.38
CA LEU A 10 -9.51 -21.12 -13.04
C LEU A 10 -8.94 -19.72 -12.80
N ILE A 11 -9.79 -18.69 -12.85
CA ILE A 11 -9.40 -17.31 -12.53
C ILE A 11 -8.90 -17.24 -11.08
N ASP A 12 -9.62 -17.85 -10.13
CA ASP A 12 -9.23 -17.93 -8.72
C ASP A 12 -7.86 -18.61 -8.55
N ARG A 13 -7.62 -19.73 -9.24
CA ARG A 13 -6.34 -20.43 -9.14
C ARG A 13 -5.18 -19.60 -9.69
N ILE A 14 -5.38 -18.91 -10.81
CA ILE A 14 -4.36 -18.01 -11.38
C ILE A 14 -4.11 -16.86 -10.41
N ALA A 15 -5.17 -16.24 -9.90
CA ALA A 15 -5.07 -15.12 -8.97
C ALA A 15 -4.34 -15.50 -7.67
N CYS A 16 -4.69 -16.63 -7.06
CA CYS A 16 -3.98 -17.16 -5.90
C CYS A 16 -2.51 -17.41 -6.19
N GLY A 17 -2.18 -17.93 -7.38
CA GLY A 17 -0.80 -18.10 -7.83
C GLY A 17 -0.04 -16.78 -7.91
N LEU A 18 -0.62 -15.75 -8.51
CA LEU A 18 -0.01 -14.41 -8.62
C LEU A 18 0.21 -13.75 -7.25
N LEU A 19 -0.73 -13.91 -6.32
CA LEU A 19 -0.56 -13.41 -4.95
C LEU A 19 0.54 -14.19 -4.21
N TYR A 20 0.65 -15.50 -4.43
CA TYR A 20 1.70 -16.33 -3.84
C TYR A 20 3.09 -15.97 -4.34
N THR A 21 3.23 -15.61 -5.63
CA THR A 21 4.51 -15.14 -6.21
C THR A 21 4.75 -13.65 -6.00
N ALA A 22 3.89 -12.97 -5.24
CA ALA A 22 3.95 -11.53 -4.97
C ALA A 22 3.90 -10.63 -6.22
N ASP A 23 3.36 -11.13 -7.34
CA ASP A 23 3.12 -10.39 -8.59
C ASP A 23 1.82 -9.57 -8.51
N LEU A 24 1.77 -8.64 -7.54
CA LEU A 24 0.57 -7.87 -7.24
C LEU A 24 0.11 -6.97 -8.41
N ASP A 25 1.05 -6.47 -9.20
CA ASP A 25 0.76 -5.73 -10.44
C ASP A 25 0.00 -6.60 -11.45
N CYS A 26 0.44 -7.85 -11.65
CA CYS A 26 -0.24 -8.81 -12.51
C CYS A 26 -1.61 -9.20 -11.96
N TYR A 27 -1.73 -9.39 -10.63
CA TYR A 27 -3.03 -9.66 -9.99
C TYR A 27 -4.01 -8.50 -10.24
N MET A 28 -3.56 -7.25 -10.08
CA MET A 28 -4.40 -6.08 -10.32
C MET A 28 -4.79 -5.93 -11.80
N ALA A 29 -3.88 -6.28 -12.73
CA ALA A 29 -4.18 -6.30 -14.16
C ALA A 29 -5.23 -7.38 -14.50
N LEU A 30 -5.09 -8.59 -13.95
CA LEU A 30 -6.07 -9.67 -14.10
C LEU A 30 -7.45 -9.22 -13.59
N ARG A 31 -7.49 -8.59 -12.42
CA ARG A 31 -8.72 -8.06 -11.82
C ARG A 31 -9.37 -6.97 -12.69
N ALA A 32 -8.57 -6.12 -13.34
CA ALA A 32 -9.06 -5.10 -14.25
C ALA A 32 -9.63 -5.70 -15.55
N LEU A 33 -9.18 -6.89 -15.97
CA LEU A 33 -9.69 -7.58 -17.15
C LEU A 33 -10.93 -8.44 -16.87
N CYS A 34 -11.07 -8.94 -15.63
CA CYS A 34 -12.12 -9.88 -15.25
C CYS A 34 -13.22 -9.19 -14.41
N HIS A 35 -13.99 -8.29 -15.02
CA HIS A 35 -15.01 -7.51 -14.30
C HIS A 35 -16.13 -8.35 -13.65
N ASN A 36 -16.42 -9.54 -14.20
CA ASN A 36 -17.45 -10.45 -13.70
C ASN A 36 -16.95 -11.40 -12.60
N TRP A 37 -15.66 -11.31 -12.24
CA TRP A 37 -15.07 -12.19 -11.24
C TRP A 37 -15.66 -11.87 -9.85
N PRO A 38 -16.26 -12.84 -9.13
CA PRO A 38 -16.84 -12.62 -7.82
C PRO A 38 -15.90 -11.86 -6.87
N ALA A 39 -16.40 -10.73 -6.36
CA ALA A 39 -15.71 -9.90 -5.37
C ALA A 39 -15.42 -10.64 -4.05
N ALA A 40 -16.03 -11.82 -3.85
CA ALA A 40 -15.91 -12.68 -2.67
C ALA A 40 -14.82 -13.76 -2.79
N ALA A 41 -13.98 -13.76 -3.83
CA ALA A 41 -12.76 -14.57 -3.89
C ALA A 41 -11.78 -14.12 -2.78
N ASP A 42 -11.99 -14.69 -1.59
CA ASP A 42 -11.22 -14.77 -0.34
C ASP A 42 -10.46 -13.57 0.26
N ALA A 43 -10.54 -12.39 -0.33
CA ALA A 43 -10.53 -11.12 0.39
C ALA A 43 -10.69 -9.99 -0.62
N PRO A 44 -11.58 -9.00 -0.36
CA PRO A 44 -11.54 -7.81 -1.16
C PRO A 44 -10.14 -7.18 -1.03
N PRO A 45 -9.54 -6.69 -2.14
CA PRO A 45 -8.25 -5.98 -2.12
C PRO A 45 -8.28 -4.70 -1.25
N ASN A 46 -9.44 -4.41 -0.68
CA ASN A 46 -9.71 -3.39 0.31
C ASN A 46 -9.29 -3.85 1.73
N SER A 47 -8.13 -4.48 1.85
CA SER A 47 -7.58 -4.90 3.14
C SER A 47 -6.05 -4.71 3.17
N MET A 48 -5.49 -4.68 4.38
CA MET A 48 -4.04 -4.70 4.60
C MET A 48 -3.50 -6.12 4.84
N ASP A 49 -4.26 -7.12 4.33
CA ASP A 49 -3.86 -8.53 4.34
C ASP A 49 -2.48 -8.67 3.67
N HIS A 50 -1.63 -9.48 4.29
CA HIS A 50 -0.27 -9.75 3.84
C HIS A 50 -0.21 -10.25 2.39
N ARG A 51 -1.24 -10.95 1.92
CA ARG A 51 -1.34 -11.43 0.53
C ARG A 51 -1.36 -10.29 -0.50
N PHE A 52 -1.88 -9.12 -0.14
CA PHE A 52 -1.92 -7.95 -1.01
C PHE A 52 -0.79 -6.97 -0.76
N ARG A 53 0.22 -7.34 0.04
CA ARG A 53 1.36 -6.47 0.29
C ARG A 53 2.36 -6.55 -0.87
N PRO A 54 2.70 -5.43 -1.50
CA PRO A 54 3.68 -5.42 -2.59
C PRO A 54 5.07 -5.82 -2.09
N HIS A 55 5.59 -7.00 -2.44
CA HIS A 55 6.96 -7.35 -2.08
C HIS A 55 7.96 -6.87 -3.14
N ASN A 56 9.15 -6.46 -2.71
CA ASN A 56 10.22 -5.99 -3.60
C ASN A 56 9.85 -4.75 -4.42
N TRP A 57 8.82 -3.98 -4.02
CA TRP A 57 8.46 -2.74 -4.68
C TRP A 57 8.99 -1.54 -3.92
N ILE A 58 9.78 -0.72 -4.61
CA ILE A 58 10.21 0.59 -4.12
C ILE A 58 9.50 1.69 -4.89
N MET A 59 9.23 2.81 -4.22
CA MET A 59 8.70 4.00 -4.88
C MET A 59 9.86 4.91 -5.30
N LEU A 60 9.88 5.30 -6.56
CA LEU A 60 10.76 6.34 -7.07
C LEU A 60 10.03 7.68 -7.05
N ASP A 61 10.65 8.65 -6.39
CA ASP A 61 10.18 10.03 -6.34
C ASP A 61 10.98 10.84 -7.36
N TYR A 62 10.42 10.99 -8.56
CA TYR A 62 11.02 11.85 -9.58
C TYR A 62 10.31 13.20 -9.63
N PRO A 63 11.06 14.32 -9.61
CA PRO A 63 10.48 15.66 -9.63
C PRO A 63 9.76 16.00 -10.95
N SER A 64 9.93 15.20 -12.00
CA SER A 64 9.23 15.35 -13.29
C SER A 64 7.83 14.74 -13.33
N HIS A 65 7.47 13.91 -12.35
CA HIS A 65 6.12 13.37 -12.24
C HIS A 65 5.25 14.38 -11.46
N GLY A 66 4.02 14.60 -11.92
CA GLY A 66 3.08 15.48 -11.22
C GLY A 66 2.89 15.07 -9.75
N GLU A 67 2.34 15.95 -8.92
CA GLU A 67 2.29 15.74 -7.45
C GLU A 67 1.65 14.42 -7.02
N GLU A 68 0.79 13.82 -7.86
CA GLU A 68 0.03 12.60 -7.59
C GLU A 68 0.61 11.34 -8.23
N THR A 69 1.45 11.47 -9.25
CA THR A 69 1.95 10.33 -10.01
C THR A 69 3.20 9.78 -9.33
N ARG A 70 3.23 8.48 -9.06
CA ARG A 70 4.39 7.77 -8.51
C ARG A 70 4.78 6.61 -9.39
N VAL A 71 6.07 6.39 -9.52
CA VAL A 71 6.62 5.24 -10.22
C VAL A 71 7.05 4.23 -9.18
N LEU A 72 6.46 3.03 -9.25
CA LEU A 72 6.87 1.90 -8.43
C LEU A 72 7.77 1.02 -9.28
N VAL A 73 8.84 0.50 -8.68
CA VAL A 73 9.77 -0.41 -9.34
C VAL A 73 9.92 -1.66 -8.53
N ASN A 74 9.73 -2.80 -9.19
CA ASN A 74 10.02 -4.09 -8.62
C ASN A 74 11.52 -4.33 -8.70
N THR A 75 12.21 -4.40 -7.56
CA THR A 75 13.67 -4.51 -7.48
C THR A 75 14.18 -5.90 -7.86
N GLU A 76 13.31 -6.92 -7.86
CA GLU A 76 13.67 -8.28 -8.23
C GLU A 76 13.53 -8.50 -9.75
N THR A 77 12.42 -8.05 -10.33
CA THR A 77 12.09 -8.28 -11.75
C THR A 77 12.44 -7.10 -12.66
N GLY A 78 12.70 -5.92 -12.10
CA GLY A 78 12.92 -4.69 -12.84
C GLY A 78 11.67 -4.10 -13.50
N ARG A 79 10.47 -4.62 -13.20
CA ARG A 79 9.21 -4.07 -13.74
C ARG A 79 8.91 -2.69 -13.17
N PHE A 80 8.38 -1.81 -14.01
CA PHE A 80 7.95 -0.46 -13.63
C PHE A 80 6.43 -0.37 -13.67
N HIS A 81 5.86 0.30 -12.68
CA HIS A 81 4.43 0.55 -12.62
C HIS A 81 4.14 2.01 -12.26
N VAL A 82 3.57 2.76 -13.20
CA VAL A 82 3.17 4.16 -12.98
C VAL A 82 1.78 4.17 -12.35
N ARG A 83 1.63 4.90 -11.25
CA ARG A 83 0.36 5.04 -10.53
C ARG A 83 0.03 6.50 -10.32
N ASP A 84 -1.17 6.86 -10.73
CA ASP A 84 -1.81 8.07 -10.25
C ASP A 84 -2.41 7.77 -8.88
N ILE A 85 -1.96 8.52 -7.88
CA ILE A 85 -2.40 8.43 -6.49
C ILE A 85 -2.98 9.80 -6.11
N PRO A 86 -4.25 10.09 -6.47
CA PRO A 86 -4.86 11.41 -6.26
C PRO A 86 -4.85 11.87 -4.80
N MET A 87 -4.79 10.91 -3.87
CA MET A 87 -4.73 11.18 -2.44
C MET A 87 -3.49 11.99 -2.04
N LEU A 88 -2.38 11.91 -2.81
CA LEU A 88 -1.15 12.67 -2.52
C LEU A 88 -1.33 14.20 -2.63
N ARG A 89 -2.45 14.69 -3.18
CA ARG A 89 -2.86 16.10 -3.01
C ARG A 89 -2.96 16.48 -1.54
N ARG A 90 -3.45 15.57 -0.70
CA ARG A 90 -3.74 15.77 0.73
C ARG A 90 -2.70 15.16 1.67
N TYR A 91 -1.79 14.32 1.17
CA TYR A 91 -0.81 13.61 1.98
C TYR A 91 0.61 13.81 1.45
N PHE A 92 1.58 13.89 2.36
CA PHE A 92 2.99 13.68 2.06
C PHE A 92 3.33 12.20 2.16
N VAL A 93 4.19 11.70 1.27
CA VAL A 93 4.82 10.38 1.45
C VAL A 93 6.00 10.56 2.39
N VAL A 94 5.98 9.84 3.51
CA VAL A 94 6.99 9.93 4.57
C VAL A 94 8.00 8.81 4.47
N SER A 95 7.54 7.60 4.15
CA SER A 95 8.40 6.43 4.02
C SER A 95 7.71 5.35 3.19
N VAL A 96 8.49 4.38 2.74
CA VAL A 96 8.01 3.15 2.10
C VAL A 96 8.47 1.99 2.95
N THR A 97 7.53 1.13 3.35
CA THR A 97 7.85 -0.08 4.12
C THR A 97 8.55 -1.13 3.25
N THR A 98 9.18 -2.11 3.87
CA THR A 98 9.75 -3.29 3.17
C THR A 98 8.72 -4.05 2.35
N ASP A 99 7.47 -4.02 2.81
CA ASP A 99 6.32 -4.65 2.20
C ASP A 99 5.66 -3.73 1.14
N GLY A 100 6.38 -2.71 0.64
CA GLY A 100 5.94 -1.84 -0.46
C GLY A 100 4.74 -0.94 -0.15
N LEU A 101 4.28 -0.91 1.10
CA LEU A 101 3.22 0.01 1.55
C LEU A 101 3.78 1.42 1.75
N LEU A 102 2.99 2.43 1.39
CA LEU A 102 3.34 3.83 1.58
C LEU A 102 2.89 4.30 2.96
N VAL A 103 3.81 4.88 3.72
CA VAL A 103 3.50 5.57 4.98
C VAL A 103 3.38 7.06 4.68
N LEU A 104 2.22 7.61 5.04
CA LEU A 104 1.79 8.93 4.67
C LEU A 104 1.52 9.80 5.90
N ALA A 105 1.66 11.11 5.75
CA ALA A 105 1.22 12.10 6.72
C ALA A 105 0.27 13.10 6.06
N GLU A 106 -0.84 13.42 6.72
CA GLU A 106 -1.73 14.47 6.23
C GLU A 106 -0.98 15.81 6.14
N LYS A 107 -1.20 16.57 5.05
CA LYS A 107 -0.57 17.88 4.89
C LYS A 107 -1.11 18.89 5.92
N GLU A 108 -2.39 18.76 6.28
CA GLU A 108 -3.04 19.61 7.28
C GLU A 108 -2.82 19.09 8.71
N ALA A 109 -2.79 20.00 9.68
CA ALA A 109 -2.77 19.64 11.09
C ALA A 109 -4.03 18.81 11.43
N PRO A 110 -3.92 17.72 12.21
CA PRO A 110 -2.78 17.39 13.08
C PRO A 110 -1.75 16.44 12.44
N HIS A 111 -1.65 16.37 11.10
CA HIS A 111 -0.73 15.49 10.38
C HIS A 111 -0.98 13.99 10.65
N ALA A 112 -2.24 13.55 10.55
CA ALA A 112 -2.60 12.16 10.81
C ALA A 112 -1.77 11.17 10.00
N ALA A 113 -1.22 10.16 10.66
CA ALA A 113 -0.46 9.10 10.01
C ALA A 113 -1.40 8.14 9.27
N CYS A 114 -1.06 7.78 8.05
CA CYS A 114 -1.84 6.83 7.25
C CYS A 114 -0.90 5.82 6.59
N VAL A 115 -1.41 4.62 6.31
CA VAL A 115 -0.72 3.63 5.49
C VAL A 115 -1.59 3.33 4.29
N LEU A 116 -1.02 3.43 3.09
CA LEU A 116 -1.68 3.23 1.81
C LEU A 116 -1.03 2.05 1.08
N ASN A 117 -1.86 1.16 0.55
CA ASN A 117 -1.45 0.20 -0.46
C ASN A 117 -1.51 0.86 -1.85
N PRO A 118 -0.37 1.07 -2.54
CA PRO A 118 -0.36 1.81 -3.80
C PRO A 118 -1.05 1.06 -4.96
N PHE A 119 -1.17 -0.27 -4.88
CA PHE A 119 -1.76 -1.10 -5.93
C PHE A 119 -3.26 -1.29 -5.74
N THR A 120 -3.75 -1.42 -4.51
CA THR A 120 -5.19 -1.58 -4.24
C THR A 120 -5.90 -0.27 -3.95
N GLY A 121 -5.15 0.79 -3.58
CA GLY A 121 -5.70 2.06 -3.12
C GLY A 121 -6.29 2.00 -1.71
N TYR A 122 -6.23 0.85 -1.05
CA TYR A 122 -6.74 0.71 0.31
C TYR A 122 -5.86 1.46 1.31
N MET A 123 -6.48 2.20 2.21
CA MET A 123 -5.80 3.06 3.15
C MET A 123 -6.34 2.89 4.57
N VAL A 124 -5.43 2.79 5.53
CA VAL A 124 -5.74 2.78 6.96
C VAL A 124 -5.21 4.07 7.56
N ARG A 125 -6.06 4.77 8.31
CA ARG A 125 -5.70 5.97 9.06
C ARG A 125 -5.45 5.63 10.51
N PHE A 126 -4.45 6.27 11.09
CA PHE A 126 -4.10 6.15 12.49
C PHE A 126 -4.48 7.46 13.20
N VAL A 127 -4.91 7.36 14.45
CA VAL A 127 -5.26 8.53 15.29
C VAL A 127 -4.01 9.34 15.64
N ALA A 128 -2.83 8.72 15.60
CA ALA A 128 -1.58 9.38 15.90
C ALA A 128 -1.16 10.39 14.81
N CYS A 129 -0.55 11.46 15.29
CA CYS A 129 0.08 12.47 14.47
C CYS A 129 1.46 11.98 14.00
N MET A 130 1.82 12.29 12.75
CA MET A 130 3.15 12.00 12.23
C MET A 130 4.20 12.84 12.96
N ARG A 131 5.31 12.19 13.36
CA ARG A 131 6.47 12.90 13.91
C ARG A 131 7.37 13.44 12.78
N PRO A 132 8.09 14.55 13.00
CA PRO A 132 9.14 14.97 12.08
C PRO A 132 10.32 13.97 12.09
N ASN A 133 11.20 14.08 11.08
CA ASN A 133 12.45 13.31 10.99
C ASN A 133 12.29 11.78 11.02
N VAL A 134 11.26 11.27 10.33
CA VAL A 134 11.10 9.83 10.10
C VAL A 134 12.19 9.34 9.17
N MET A 135 12.93 8.32 9.61
CA MET A 135 14.01 7.69 8.85
C MET A 135 13.54 6.41 8.17
N ALA A 136 12.67 5.65 8.83
CA ALA A 136 12.12 4.40 8.32
C ALA A 136 10.77 4.11 8.97
N ALA A 137 9.97 3.25 8.35
CA ALA A 137 8.74 2.75 8.93
C ALA A 137 8.52 1.27 8.58
N ALA A 138 7.84 0.57 9.47
CA ALA A 138 7.44 -0.82 9.28
C ALA A 138 5.97 -0.99 9.67
N VAL A 139 5.29 -1.93 9.01
CA VAL A 139 3.88 -2.22 9.27
C VAL A 139 3.73 -3.70 9.59
N SER A 140 3.13 -4.01 10.73
CA SER A 140 2.96 -5.39 11.22
C SER A 140 1.51 -5.70 11.55
N GLY A 141 1.14 -6.98 11.45
CA GLY A 141 -0.22 -7.48 11.67
C GLY A 141 -1.13 -7.24 10.47
N SER A 142 -2.22 -8.01 10.38
CA SER A 142 -3.29 -7.78 9.39
C SER A 142 -4.43 -7.00 10.02
N LEU A 143 -4.89 -7.44 11.21
CA LEU A 143 -5.91 -6.80 12.05
C LEU A 143 -5.70 -7.25 13.52
N PRO A 144 -5.30 -6.37 14.45
CA PRO A 144 -4.99 -4.95 14.25
C PRO A 144 -3.68 -4.74 13.48
N LEU A 145 -3.62 -3.62 12.75
CA LEU A 145 -2.44 -3.16 12.04
C LEU A 145 -1.61 -2.25 12.96
N TYR A 146 -0.31 -2.51 13.05
CA TYR A 146 0.64 -1.73 13.84
C TYR A 146 1.58 -0.97 12.91
N LEU A 147 1.75 0.33 13.15
CA LEU A 147 2.70 1.17 12.44
C LEU A 147 3.88 1.47 13.38
N VAL A 148 5.07 1.03 13.01
CA VAL A 148 6.30 1.35 13.73
C VAL A 148 7.06 2.39 12.93
N ILE A 149 7.42 3.50 13.58
CA ILE A 149 8.11 4.63 12.96
C ILE A 149 9.45 4.81 13.67
N TYR A 150 10.52 4.85 12.89
CA TYR A 150 11.87 5.12 13.38
C TYR A 150 12.18 6.58 13.12
N CYS A 151 12.36 7.35 14.19
CA CYS A 151 12.68 8.77 14.12
C CYS A 151 14.14 9.01 14.57
N SER A 152 14.80 10.00 13.99
CA SER A 152 16.04 10.52 14.56
C SER A 152 15.75 11.80 15.35
N ASP A 153 16.16 11.82 16.62
CA ASP A 153 16.22 13.04 17.43
C ASP A 153 17.66 13.15 17.96
N SER A 154 18.38 14.21 17.58
CA SER A 154 19.69 14.58 18.15
C SER A 154 20.70 13.40 18.27
N ASN A 155 21.06 12.78 17.15
CA ASN A 155 22.01 11.66 17.06
C ASN A 155 21.62 10.36 17.80
N LYS A 156 20.35 10.22 18.22
CA LYS A 156 19.82 8.95 18.75
C LYS A 156 18.67 8.46 17.87
N LEU A 157 18.76 7.20 17.45
CA LEU A 157 17.64 6.48 16.86
C LEU A 157 16.64 6.17 17.97
N THR A 158 15.45 6.77 17.90
CA THR A 158 14.35 6.43 18.80
C THR A 158 13.25 5.74 17.99
N GLY A 159 12.97 4.49 18.33
CA GLY A 159 11.82 3.77 17.76
C GLY A 159 10.56 4.20 18.51
N LEU A 160 9.55 4.69 17.79
CA LEU A 160 8.23 4.92 18.33
C LEU A 160 7.27 3.91 17.68
N VAL A 161 6.62 3.08 18.50
CA VAL A 161 5.53 2.24 18.04
C VAL A 161 4.25 3.08 18.09
N VAL A 162 3.73 3.43 16.92
CA VAL A 162 2.40 4.02 16.80
C VAL A 162 1.39 2.88 16.76
N SER A 163 0.82 2.58 17.91
CA SER A 163 -0.38 1.74 18.01
C SER A 163 -1.60 2.64 18.20
N TRP A 164 -2.75 2.19 17.68
CA TRP A 164 -4.10 2.30 18.25
C TRP A 164 -5.16 2.34 17.16
N TRP A 165 -6.13 1.43 17.33
CA TRP A 165 -7.28 1.19 16.47
C TRP A 165 -8.46 1.99 17.01
N ASN A 166 -9.00 2.88 16.17
CA ASN A 166 -10.42 3.07 16.03
C ASN A 166 -10.62 3.49 14.57
N PRO A 167 -11.27 2.68 13.73
CA PRO A 167 -11.67 3.16 12.41
C PRO A 167 -12.57 4.39 12.64
N LEU A 168 -12.18 5.54 12.08
CA LEU A 168 -13.15 6.59 11.81
C LEU A 168 -14.11 5.99 10.79
N GLU A 169 -15.19 5.40 11.29
CA GLU A 169 -16.33 4.99 10.49
C GLU A 169 -16.77 6.21 9.68
N LYS A 170 -16.86 6.03 8.37
CA LYS A 170 -17.15 7.08 7.39
C LYS A 170 -18.35 7.94 7.85
N ARG A 171 -18.21 9.26 7.73
CA ARG A 171 -19.28 10.07 7.17
C ARG A 171 -18.94 10.35 5.72
#